data_AF-A0A0C2VRP5-F1
#
_entry.id   AF-A0A0C2VRP5-F1
#
_cell.length_a   1.000
_cell.length_b   1.000
_cell.length_c   1.000
_cell.angle_alpha   90.00
_cell.angle_beta   90.00
_cell.angle_gamma   90.00
#
_symmetry.space_group_name_H-M   'P 1'
#
loop_
_entity.id
_entity.type
_entity.pdbx_description
1 polymer ?
#
loop_
_entity_poly.entity_id
_entity_poly.type
_entity_poly.pdbx_seq_one_letter_code
_entity_poly.pdbx_strand_id
1 'polypeptide(L)'
;MIYQETNTDMFFRIFYQLFFIGFGLFLLAAGLFPVYLLFTMPSWWILTVAWMTPFLLWLAWYMAKASRQSFMKEKYLSRYEIKDGRLTGMSYRLDEKPRMHDVDLNDVQRVVVTSYILRLNIHRHSHTLDTHYYTPVTAPALYIVSDDDVVEMLISDHHNPATNEWLQFFDDQGIPVTYTDEIMHFIGHTKFWSVKKREKYVRDGSDLVEYKAPFNWPHDAEALYEKWKNQSSLKRMKIDEIELKTHQENQKKKKWRSFWAVILWILMIIALLSAL
;
A
#
# COMPACT_ATOMS: atom_id res chain seq x y z
N MET A 1 3.83 -26.54 4.96
CA MET A 1 2.85 -25.64 4.31
C MET A 1 3.59 -24.42 3.79
N ILE A 2 3.27 -23.89 2.60
CA ILE A 2 4.00 -22.75 2.01
C ILE A 2 3.02 -21.80 1.34
N TYR A 3 3.15 -20.50 1.61
CA TYR A 3 2.52 -19.44 0.83
C TYR A 3 3.59 -18.50 0.29
N GLN A 4 3.47 -18.14 -0.98
CA GLN A 4 4.30 -17.14 -1.62
C GLN A 4 3.39 -16.19 -2.41
N GLU A 5 3.61 -14.89 -2.21
CA GLU A 5 2.91 -13.84 -2.94
C GLU A 5 3.18 -13.99 -4.45
N THR A 6 2.13 -13.89 -5.25
CA THR A 6 2.19 -14.06 -6.70
C THR A 6 3.06 -12.99 -7.34
N ASN A 7 3.98 -13.42 -8.20
CA ASN A 7 4.73 -12.50 -9.06
C ASN A 7 3.79 -11.66 -9.93
N THR A 8 4.19 -10.43 -10.24
CA THR A 8 3.56 -9.72 -11.36
C THR A 8 3.86 -10.47 -12.64
N ASP A 9 2.89 -10.50 -13.57
CA ASP A 9 3.09 -11.11 -14.89
C ASP A 9 4.38 -10.58 -15.54
N MET A 10 5.15 -11.50 -16.15
CA MET A 10 6.45 -11.19 -16.74
C MET A 10 6.36 -10.07 -17.77
N PHE A 11 5.30 -10.04 -18.59
CA PHE A 11 5.07 -8.99 -19.57
C PHE A 11 4.96 -7.62 -18.88
N PHE A 12 4.09 -7.50 -17.87
CA PHE A 12 3.89 -6.24 -17.16
C PHE A 12 5.14 -5.83 -16.39
N ARG A 13 5.87 -6.77 -15.79
CA ARG A 13 7.12 -6.50 -15.09
C ARG A 13 8.17 -5.89 -16.02
N ILE A 14 8.39 -6.48 -17.19
CA ILE A 14 9.34 -5.99 -18.19
C ILE A 14 8.86 -4.64 -18.74
N PHE A 15 7.58 -4.54 -19.10
CA PHE A 15 6.99 -3.32 -19.65
C PHE A 15 7.14 -2.14 -18.69
N TYR A 16 6.75 -2.29 -17.43
CA TYR A 16 6.87 -1.22 -16.43
C TYR A 16 8.32 -0.82 -16.19
N GLN A 17 9.23 -1.78 -16.13
CA GLN A 17 10.64 -1.48 -15.90
C GLN A 17 11.26 -0.72 -17.08
N LEU A 18 10.99 -1.16 -18.31
CA LEU A 18 11.43 -0.45 -19.52
C LEU A 18 10.80 0.94 -19.62
N PHE A 19 9.51 1.06 -19.31
CA PHE A 19 8.80 2.33 -19.31
C PHE A 19 9.41 3.31 -18.30
N PHE A 20 9.57 2.92 -17.03
CA PHE A 20 10.11 3.82 -16.02
C PHE A 20 11.56 4.22 -16.27
N ILE A 21 12.42 3.27 -16.71
CA ILE A 21 13.82 3.57 -17.04
C ILE A 21 13.90 4.44 -18.30
N GLY A 22 13.25 4.02 -19.39
CA GLY A 22 13.30 4.71 -20.67
C GLY A 22 12.73 6.12 -20.59
N PHE A 23 11.55 6.27 -19.98
CA PHE A 23 10.93 7.58 -19.78
C PHE A 23 11.73 8.42 -18.77
N GLY A 24 12.29 7.80 -17.73
CA GLY A 24 13.18 8.48 -16.77
C GLY A 24 14.44 9.05 -17.43
N LEU A 25 15.11 8.28 -18.30
CA LEU A 25 16.27 8.72 -19.07
C LEU A 25 15.92 9.83 -20.05
N PHE A 26 14.78 9.72 -20.74
CA PHE A 26 14.27 10.78 -21.61
C PHE A 26 14.05 12.09 -20.84
N LEU A 27 13.41 12.03 -19.68
CA LEU A 27 13.18 13.21 -18.82
C LEU A 27 14.49 13.82 -18.30
N LEU A 28 15.46 12.98 -17.95
CA LEU A 28 16.78 13.43 -17.51
C LEU A 28 17.54 14.12 -18.64
N ALA A 29 17.53 13.54 -19.84
CA ALA A 29 18.12 14.16 -21.03
C ALA A 29 17.43 15.48 -21.37
N ALA A 30 16.09 15.51 -21.39
CA ALA A 30 15.30 16.70 -21.64
C ALA A 30 15.50 17.78 -20.57
N GLY A 31 15.75 17.41 -19.32
CA GLY A 31 16.07 18.34 -18.23
C GLY A 31 17.50 18.91 -18.35
N LEU A 32 18.48 18.11 -18.75
CA LEU A 32 19.87 18.57 -18.90
C LEU A 32 20.12 19.33 -20.21
N PHE A 33 19.31 19.10 -21.24
CA PHE A 33 19.49 19.70 -22.57
C PHE A 33 19.45 21.24 -22.56
N PRO A 34 18.50 21.92 -21.87
CA PRO A 34 18.53 23.37 -21.75
C PRO A 34 19.76 23.90 -21.02
N VAL A 35 20.25 23.17 -20.01
CA VAL A 35 21.47 23.53 -19.28
C VAL A 35 22.67 23.48 -20.21
N TYR A 36 22.78 22.43 -21.02
CA TYR A 36 23.82 22.32 -22.05
C TYR A 36 23.72 23.48 -23.06
N LEU A 37 22.52 23.79 -23.55
CA LEU A 37 22.31 24.88 -24.51
C LEU A 37 22.70 26.25 -23.96
N LEU A 38 22.52 26.51 -22.65
CA LEU A 38 22.96 27.77 -22.04
C LEU A 38 24.48 27.98 -22.17
N PHE A 39 25.26 26.91 -22.14
CA PHE A 39 26.73 26.99 -22.27
C PHE A 39 27.19 27.06 -23.73
N THR A 40 26.45 26.48 -24.67
CA THR A 40 26.88 26.41 -26.08
C THR A 40 26.28 27.49 -26.97
N MET A 41 25.07 27.95 -26.67
CA MET A 41 24.33 28.93 -27.47
C MET A 41 23.54 29.85 -26.55
N PRO A 42 24.15 30.85 -25.90
CA PRO A 42 23.45 31.73 -24.97
C PRO A 42 22.42 32.59 -25.72
N SER A 43 21.15 32.19 -25.66
CA SER A 43 20.03 32.91 -26.24
C SER A 43 18.91 33.05 -25.22
N TRP A 44 18.22 34.18 -25.26
CA TRP A 44 17.14 34.53 -24.33
C TRP A 44 16.01 33.49 -24.30
N TRP A 45 15.64 32.89 -25.44
CA TRP A 45 14.60 31.85 -25.48
C TRP A 45 15.00 30.56 -24.73
N ILE A 46 16.30 30.29 -24.56
CA ILE A 46 16.79 29.11 -23.83
C ILE A 46 16.51 29.24 -22.34
N LEU A 47 16.48 30.46 -21.79
CA LEU A 47 16.04 30.70 -20.40
C LEU A 47 14.59 30.23 -20.20
N THR A 48 13.73 30.44 -21.20
CA THR A 48 12.33 30.00 -21.21
C THR A 48 12.17 28.48 -21.33
N VAL A 49 13.19 27.74 -21.76
CA VAL A 49 13.17 26.26 -21.71
C VAL A 49 13.85 25.78 -20.42
N ALA A 50 14.91 26.45 -19.99
CA ALA A 50 15.71 26.10 -18.82
C ALA A 50 14.90 26.15 -17.51
N TRP A 51 13.87 26.98 -17.39
CA TRP A 51 13.02 26.99 -16.20
C TRP A 51 12.25 25.68 -15.99
N MET A 52 12.00 24.88 -17.04
CA MET A 52 11.33 23.58 -16.92
C MET A 52 12.28 22.50 -16.36
N THR A 53 13.59 22.75 -16.34
CA THR A 53 14.62 21.80 -15.89
C THR A 53 14.34 21.21 -14.51
N PRO A 54 14.05 21.99 -13.44
CA PRO A 54 13.80 21.43 -12.12
C PRO A 54 12.59 20.51 -12.10
N PHE A 55 11.53 20.84 -12.86
CA PHE A 55 10.34 20.00 -12.98
C PHE A 55 10.65 18.68 -13.69
N LEU A 56 11.37 18.72 -14.81
CA LEU A 56 11.76 17.52 -15.56
C LEU A 56 12.68 16.60 -14.74
N LEU A 57 13.68 17.18 -14.05
CA LEU A 57 14.57 16.44 -13.16
C LEU A 57 13.83 15.85 -11.96
N TRP A 58 12.87 16.58 -11.39
CA TRP A 58 12.00 16.05 -10.32
C TRP A 58 11.15 14.87 -10.82
N LEU A 59 10.61 14.96 -12.05
CA LEU A 59 9.84 13.89 -12.67
C LEU A 59 10.72 12.66 -12.95
N ALA A 60 11.95 12.86 -13.44
CA ALA A 60 12.94 11.80 -13.63
C ALA A 60 13.27 11.09 -12.30
N TRP A 61 13.50 11.86 -11.23
CA TRP A 61 13.70 11.31 -9.89
C TRP A 61 12.50 10.49 -9.40
N TYR A 62 11.28 10.98 -9.65
CA TYR A 62 10.06 10.24 -9.31
C TYR A 62 9.95 8.92 -10.07
N MET A 63 10.27 8.91 -11.37
CA MET A 63 10.30 7.69 -12.19
C MET A 63 11.37 6.70 -11.70
N ALA A 64 12.56 7.19 -11.33
CA ALA A 64 13.60 6.36 -10.74
C ALA A 64 13.16 5.73 -9.41
N LYS A 65 12.45 6.51 -8.56
CA LYS A 65 11.86 6.00 -7.32
C LYS A 65 10.79 4.93 -7.60
N ALA A 66 9.91 5.16 -8.56
CA ALA A 66 8.87 4.21 -8.95
C ALA A 66 9.45 2.91 -9.51
N SER A 67 10.47 3.00 -10.37
CA SER A 67 11.21 1.82 -10.88
C SER A 67 11.86 1.04 -9.74
N ARG A 68 12.56 1.71 -8.82
CA ARG A 68 13.15 1.06 -7.65
C ARG A 68 12.10 0.36 -6.80
N GLN A 69 10.95 1.01 -6.55
CA GLN A 69 9.85 0.43 -5.80
C GLN A 69 9.28 -0.82 -6.47
N SER A 70 9.02 -0.76 -7.78
CA SER A 70 8.56 -1.92 -8.56
C SER A 70 9.58 -3.07 -8.52
N PHE A 71 10.86 -2.77 -8.73
CA PHE A 71 11.93 -3.77 -8.65
C PHE A 71 12.04 -4.41 -7.26
N MET A 72 11.97 -3.60 -6.20
CA MET A 72 12.06 -4.12 -4.82
C MET A 72 10.86 -5.00 -4.46
N LYS A 73 9.65 -4.67 -4.94
CA LYS A 73 8.47 -5.52 -4.77
C LYS A 73 8.65 -6.90 -5.37
N GLU A 74 9.19 -6.97 -6.60
CA GLU A 74 9.46 -8.25 -7.26
C GLU A 74 10.61 -9.01 -6.61
N LYS A 75 11.61 -8.31 -6.06
CA LYS A 75 12.76 -8.92 -5.38
C LYS A 75 12.37 -9.50 -4.02
N TYR A 76 11.54 -8.80 -3.26
CA TYR A 76 11.17 -9.16 -1.89
C TYR A 76 9.68 -9.52 -1.84
N LEU A 77 9.30 -10.63 -2.46
CA LEU A 77 7.92 -11.13 -2.33
C LEU A 77 7.69 -11.66 -0.92
N SER A 78 6.49 -11.45 -0.39
CA SER A 78 6.13 -12.03 0.89
C SER A 78 6.08 -13.56 0.75
N ARG A 79 6.76 -14.29 1.63
CA ARG A 79 6.77 -15.76 1.64
C ARG A 79 6.71 -16.24 3.08
N TYR A 80 5.89 -17.24 3.35
CA TYR A 80 5.79 -17.89 4.65
C TYR A 80 5.76 -19.39 4.46
N GLU A 81 6.45 -20.10 5.33
CA GLU A 81 6.64 -21.53 5.27
C GLU A 81 6.66 -22.09 6.69
N ILE A 82 5.92 -23.18 6.88
CA ILE A 82 6.01 -23.98 8.10
C ILE A 82 6.99 -25.11 7.85
N LYS A 83 8.04 -25.15 8.66
CA LYS A 83 9.07 -26.18 8.64
C LYS A 83 9.53 -26.48 10.06
N ASP A 84 9.66 -27.77 10.39
CA ASP A 84 10.18 -28.24 11.69
C ASP A 84 9.47 -27.63 12.91
N GLY A 85 8.14 -27.47 12.82
CA GLY A 85 7.34 -26.87 13.90
C GLY A 85 7.45 -25.35 14.02
N ARG A 86 8.09 -24.68 13.06
CA ARG A 86 8.30 -23.22 13.07
C ARG A 86 7.67 -22.56 11.86
N LEU A 87 7.07 -21.39 12.07
CA LEU A 87 6.64 -20.48 11.02
C LEU A 87 7.79 -19.55 10.68
N THR A 88 8.37 -19.74 9.50
CA THR A 88 9.43 -18.87 8.97
C THR A 88 8.89 -18.08 7.79
N GLY A 89 9.28 -16.82 7.66
CA GLY A 89 8.82 -16.04 6.53
C GLY A 89 9.41 -14.65 6.44
N MET A 90 9.07 -13.97 5.35
CA MET A 90 9.41 -12.59 5.09
C MET A 90 8.15 -11.82 4.72
N SER A 91 7.95 -10.68 5.37
CA SER A 91 6.92 -9.70 5.01
C SER A 91 7.60 -8.49 4.35
N TYR A 92 7.14 -8.09 3.17
CA TYR A 92 7.64 -6.89 2.50
C TYR A 92 6.50 -5.99 2.00
N ARG A 93 6.67 -4.69 2.20
CA ARG A 93 5.76 -3.65 1.71
C ARG A 93 6.58 -2.53 1.09
N LEU A 94 6.01 -1.85 0.09
CA LEU A 94 6.70 -0.79 -0.67
C LEU A 94 7.24 0.35 0.19
N ASP A 95 6.63 0.57 1.35
CA ASP A 95 6.95 1.65 2.29
C ASP A 95 7.68 1.16 3.55
N GLU A 96 7.95 -0.14 3.67
CA GLU A 96 8.61 -0.74 4.82
C GLU A 96 9.86 -1.52 4.38
N LYS A 97 10.79 -1.73 5.32
CA LYS A 97 11.89 -2.65 5.08
C LYS A 97 11.36 -4.10 5.14
N PRO A 98 11.95 -5.04 4.39
CA PRO A 98 11.64 -6.45 4.56
C PRO A 98 11.83 -6.86 6.02
N ARG A 99 10.85 -7.58 6.58
CA ARG A 99 10.91 -8.13 7.93
C ARG A 99 10.97 -9.63 7.84
N MET A 100 11.90 -10.22 8.59
CA MET A 100 12.02 -11.65 8.73
C MET A 100 11.26 -12.06 9.98
N HIS A 101 10.51 -13.14 9.88
CA HIS A 101 9.77 -13.75 10.96
C HIS A 101 10.25 -15.19 11.13
N ASP A 102 10.45 -15.58 12.37
CA ASP A 102 10.77 -16.95 12.77
C ASP A 102 10.15 -17.19 14.14
N VAL A 103 9.01 -17.87 14.14
CA VAL A 103 8.15 -18.06 15.31
C VAL A 103 7.92 -19.55 15.52
N ASP A 104 8.10 -20.04 16.74
CA ASP A 104 7.74 -21.41 17.08
C ASP A 104 6.21 -21.55 17.06
N LEU A 105 5.67 -22.60 16.44
CA LEU A 105 4.22 -22.81 16.40
C LEU A 105 3.65 -23.02 17.80
N ASN A 106 4.43 -23.52 18.76
CA ASN A 106 3.99 -23.68 20.15
C ASN A 106 3.81 -22.33 20.87
N ASP A 107 4.51 -21.29 20.42
CA ASP A 107 4.41 -19.94 20.99
C ASP A 107 3.25 -19.14 20.37
N VAL A 108 2.58 -19.69 19.34
CA VAL A 108 1.45 -19.05 18.68
C VAL A 108 0.21 -19.19 19.56
N GLN A 109 -0.24 -18.05 20.09
CA GLN A 109 -1.42 -17.99 20.95
C GLN A 109 -2.72 -18.00 20.16
N ARG A 110 -2.76 -17.32 19.01
CA ARG A 110 -3.95 -17.19 18.17
C ARG A 110 -3.64 -16.66 16.78
N VAL A 111 -4.61 -16.83 15.89
CA VAL A 111 -4.61 -16.20 14.56
C VAL A 111 -5.82 -15.27 14.44
N VAL A 112 -5.56 -14.04 14.00
CA VAL A 112 -6.60 -13.05 13.72
C VAL A 112 -6.70 -12.86 12.22
N VAL A 113 -7.85 -13.20 11.64
CA VAL A 113 -8.17 -12.95 10.23
C VAL A 113 -8.97 -11.66 10.09
N THR A 114 -8.61 -10.86 9.09
CA THR A 114 -9.32 -9.62 8.74
C THR A 114 -9.18 -9.31 7.26
N SER A 115 -9.85 -8.25 6.79
CA SER A 115 -9.68 -7.72 5.45
C SER A 115 -8.74 -6.52 5.45
N TYR A 116 -7.88 -6.43 4.44
CA TYR A 116 -7.11 -5.22 4.12
C TYR A 116 -7.51 -4.64 2.77
N ILE A 117 -7.30 -3.34 2.57
CA ILE A 117 -7.63 -2.67 1.31
C ILE A 117 -6.44 -2.77 0.35
N LEU A 118 -6.68 -3.31 -0.85
CA LEU A 118 -5.75 -3.30 -1.98
C LEU A 118 -5.76 -1.95 -2.69
N ARG A 119 -6.96 -1.51 -3.10
CA ARG A 119 -7.20 -0.27 -3.83
C ARG A 119 -8.61 0.24 -3.60
N LEU A 120 -8.82 1.53 -3.89
CA LEU A 120 -10.14 2.14 -3.94
C LEU A 120 -10.50 2.38 -5.41
N ASN A 121 -11.58 1.77 -5.89
CA ASN A 121 -12.13 2.06 -7.21
C ASN A 121 -12.98 3.33 -7.11
N ILE A 122 -12.75 4.29 -8.00
CA ILE A 122 -13.53 5.53 -8.06
C ILE A 122 -14.62 5.33 -9.10
N HIS A 123 -15.87 5.28 -8.65
CA HIS A 123 -17.01 5.28 -9.56
C HIS A 123 -17.53 6.71 -9.70
N ARG A 124 -17.53 7.20 -10.93
CA ARG A 124 -18.14 8.48 -11.28
C ARG A 124 -19.54 8.19 -11.81
N HIS A 125 -20.57 8.56 -11.05
CA HIS A 125 -21.93 8.46 -11.57
C HIS A 125 -22.19 9.54 -12.62
N SER A 126 -22.99 9.21 -13.62
CA SER A 126 -23.17 10.05 -14.80
C SER A 126 -23.99 11.31 -14.49
N HIS A 127 -23.54 12.42 -15.09
CA HIS A 127 -24.26 13.61 -15.50
C HIS A 127 -25.00 14.54 -14.53
N THR A 128 -25.29 14.22 -13.25
CA THR A 128 -26.07 15.19 -12.45
C THR A 128 -25.66 15.49 -11.01
N LEU A 129 -24.81 14.73 -10.32
CA LEU A 129 -24.37 15.07 -8.96
C LEU A 129 -22.91 14.70 -8.74
N ASP A 130 -22.17 15.58 -8.07
CA ASP A 130 -20.72 15.55 -7.81
C ASP A 130 -20.28 14.43 -6.82
N THR A 131 -21.12 13.40 -6.65
CA THR A 131 -20.93 12.31 -5.71
C THR A 131 -20.05 11.23 -6.33
N HIS A 132 -18.76 11.29 -5.99
CA HIS A 132 -17.83 10.19 -6.18
C HIS A 132 -18.03 9.21 -5.03
N TYR A 133 -18.31 7.93 -5.32
CA TYR A 133 -18.28 6.88 -4.31
C TYR A 133 -17.09 5.96 -4.57
N TYR A 134 -16.41 5.58 -3.50
CA TYR A 134 -15.25 4.70 -3.57
C TYR A 134 -15.68 3.28 -3.18
N THR A 135 -15.37 2.31 -4.03
CA THR A 135 -15.57 0.90 -3.71
C THR A 135 -14.22 0.28 -3.36
N PRO A 136 -13.99 -0.15 -2.11
CA PRO A 136 -12.75 -0.81 -1.73
C PRO A 136 -12.69 -2.20 -2.38
N VAL A 137 -11.53 -2.50 -2.95
CA VAL A 137 -11.14 -3.86 -3.30
C VAL A 137 -10.31 -4.38 -2.13
N THR A 138 -10.77 -5.46 -1.49
CA THR A 138 -10.16 -6.02 -0.28
C THR A 138 -9.58 -7.41 -0.52
N ALA A 139 -8.70 -7.85 0.38
CA ALA A 139 -8.16 -9.21 0.43
C ALA A 139 -7.86 -9.63 1.88
N PRO A 140 -7.71 -10.93 2.19
CA PRO A 140 -7.42 -11.44 3.52
C PRO A 140 -6.06 -11.03 4.07
N ALA A 141 -6.03 -10.65 5.34
CA ALA A 141 -4.83 -10.55 6.16
C ALA A 141 -4.95 -11.53 7.33
N LEU A 142 -3.91 -12.31 7.56
CA LEU A 142 -3.72 -13.15 8.73
C LEU A 142 -2.67 -12.51 9.63
N TYR A 143 -3.05 -12.24 10.89
CA TYR A 143 -2.12 -11.82 11.94
C TYR A 143 -1.92 -13.00 12.88
N ILE A 144 -0.72 -13.56 12.87
CA ILE A 144 -0.37 -14.70 13.70
C ILE A 144 0.31 -14.14 14.95
N VAL A 145 -0.39 -14.25 16.08
CA VAL A 145 0.02 -13.63 17.35
C VAL A 145 0.76 -14.67 18.16
N SER A 146 2.04 -14.40 18.42
CA SER A 146 2.87 -15.18 19.35
C SER A 146 3.25 -14.34 20.56
N ASP A 147 3.85 -14.95 21.58
CA ASP A 147 4.33 -14.27 22.78
C ASP A 147 5.18 -13.04 22.42
N ASP A 148 6.18 -13.22 21.55
CA ASP A 148 7.18 -12.19 21.25
C ASP A 148 6.95 -11.42 19.94
N ASP A 149 6.27 -12.02 18.97
CA ASP A 149 6.10 -11.41 17.63
C ASP A 149 4.66 -11.49 17.09
N VAL A 150 4.34 -10.63 16.12
CA VAL A 150 3.12 -10.70 15.33
C VAL A 150 3.49 -10.76 13.86
N VAL A 151 3.21 -11.90 13.24
CA VAL A 151 3.48 -12.10 11.81
C VAL A 151 2.28 -11.59 11.01
N GLU A 152 2.50 -10.62 10.12
CA GLU A 152 1.48 -10.04 9.23
C GLU A 152 1.55 -10.71 7.84
N MET A 153 0.71 -11.72 7.62
CA MET A 153 0.59 -12.39 6.33
C MET A 153 -0.57 -11.79 5.52
N LEU A 154 -0.24 -10.97 4.50
CA LEU A 154 -1.24 -10.48 3.54
C LEU A 154 -1.33 -11.42 2.34
N ILE A 155 -2.54 -11.89 2.08
CA ILE A 155 -2.84 -12.78 0.97
C ILE A 155 -3.29 -11.92 -0.23
N SER A 156 -2.72 -12.17 -1.41
CA SER A 156 -2.83 -11.23 -2.55
C SER A 156 -4.20 -11.19 -3.23
N ASP A 157 -5.07 -12.17 -2.97
CA ASP A 157 -6.39 -12.30 -3.57
C ASP A 157 -7.43 -12.71 -2.52
N HIS A 158 -8.62 -12.11 -2.62
CA HIS A 158 -9.77 -12.38 -1.76
C HIS A 158 -10.20 -13.85 -1.79
N HIS A 159 -10.13 -14.49 -2.96
CA HIS A 159 -10.57 -15.87 -3.17
C HIS A 159 -9.41 -16.87 -3.16
N ASN A 160 -8.23 -16.47 -2.67
CA ASN A 160 -7.08 -17.36 -2.65
C ASN A 160 -7.34 -18.55 -1.70
N PRO A 161 -7.29 -19.81 -2.19
CA PRO A 161 -7.54 -20.99 -1.37
C PRO A 161 -6.57 -21.12 -0.20
N ALA A 162 -5.36 -20.56 -0.33
CA ALA A 162 -4.37 -20.53 0.75
C ALA A 162 -4.94 -19.94 2.04
N THR A 163 -5.88 -18.99 1.97
CA THR A 163 -6.51 -18.43 3.18
C THR A 163 -7.18 -19.52 4.01
N ASN A 164 -8.06 -20.31 3.40
CA ASN A 164 -8.77 -21.37 4.10
C ASN A 164 -7.81 -22.50 4.50
N GLU A 165 -6.82 -22.81 3.66
CA GLU A 165 -5.80 -23.82 3.99
C GLU A 165 -5.01 -23.41 5.26
N TRP A 166 -4.60 -22.14 5.38
CA TRP A 166 -3.85 -21.66 6.56
C TRP A 166 -4.73 -21.64 7.80
N LEU A 167 -5.97 -21.17 7.67
CA LEU A 167 -6.93 -21.17 8.79
C LEU A 167 -7.20 -22.60 9.29
N GLN A 168 -7.43 -23.54 8.37
CA GLN A 168 -7.62 -24.95 8.70
C GLN A 168 -6.38 -25.53 9.38
N PHE A 169 -5.18 -25.24 8.86
CA PHE A 169 -3.94 -25.69 9.48
C PHE A 169 -3.83 -25.24 10.94
N PHE A 170 -4.09 -23.96 11.24
CA PHE A 170 -3.99 -23.47 12.61
C PHE A 170 -5.04 -24.08 13.54
N ASP A 171 -6.29 -24.22 13.07
CA ASP A 171 -7.36 -24.88 13.82
C ASP A 171 -7.04 -26.35 14.12
N ASP A 172 -6.49 -27.08 13.14
CA ASP A 172 -6.05 -28.48 13.30
C ASP A 172 -4.90 -28.63 14.32
N GLN A 173 -4.07 -27.58 14.49
CA GLN A 173 -3.04 -27.51 15.53
C GLN A 173 -3.60 -27.08 16.91
N GLY A 174 -4.90 -26.84 17.02
CA GLY A 174 -5.54 -26.35 18.25
C GLY A 174 -5.29 -24.86 18.53
N ILE A 175 -4.77 -24.11 17.55
CA ILE A 175 -4.54 -22.68 17.67
C ILE A 175 -5.85 -21.95 17.37
N PRO A 176 -6.37 -21.12 18.29
CA PRO A 176 -7.66 -20.47 18.10
C PRO A 176 -7.60 -19.44 16.95
N VAL A 177 -8.55 -19.57 16.03
CA VAL A 177 -8.77 -18.64 14.93
C VAL A 177 -9.88 -17.64 15.30
N THR A 178 -9.60 -16.37 15.10
CA THR A 178 -10.50 -15.26 15.45
C THR A 178 -10.61 -14.25 14.31
N TYR A 179 -11.68 -13.47 14.31
CA TYR A 179 -12.01 -12.50 13.27
C TYR A 179 -12.19 -11.09 13.83
N THR A 180 -11.84 -10.10 13.01
CA THR A 180 -12.20 -8.68 13.21
C THR A 180 -12.52 -8.00 11.87
N ASP A 181 -13.55 -7.14 11.85
CA ASP A 181 -13.83 -6.27 10.69
C ASP A 181 -12.94 -5.03 10.65
N GLU A 182 -12.06 -4.81 11.65
CA GLU A 182 -11.25 -3.60 11.63
C GLU A 182 -10.19 -3.63 10.54
N ILE A 183 -10.27 -2.66 9.64
CA ILE A 183 -9.36 -2.55 8.49
C ILE A 183 -8.05 -1.98 9.00
N MET A 184 -7.07 -2.82 9.29
CA MET A 184 -5.80 -2.34 9.84
C MET A 184 -4.80 -1.88 8.77
N HIS A 185 -4.95 -2.34 7.53
CA HIS A 185 -3.97 -2.14 6.47
C HIS A 185 -4.60 -1.64 5.16
N PHE A 186 -3.96 -0.66 4.51
CA PHE A 186 -4.29 -0.19 3.16
C PHE A 186 -3.00 0.01 2.36
N ILE A 187 -2.78 -0.83 1.34
CA ILE A 187 -1.56 -0.81 0.50
C ILE A 187 -1.32 0.56 -0.16
N GLY A 188 -2.38 1.27 -0.55
CA GLY A 188 -2.29 2.59 -1.17
C GLY A 188 -2.08 3.76 -0.20
N HIS A 189 -2.07 3.52 1.11
CA HIS A 189 -2.06 4.59 2.12
C HIS A 189 -1.10 4.30 3.29
N THR A 190 0.15 4.75 3.11
CA THR A 190 1.26 4.77 4.09
C THR A 190 0.95 5.11 5.56
N LYS A 191 -0.19 5.74 5.88
CA LYS A 191 -0.50 6.24 7.24
C LYS A 191 -1.84 5.76 7.80
N PHE A 192 -2.35 4.61 7.36
CA PHE A 192 -3.62 4.11 7.91
C PHE A 192 -3.47 3.76 9.41
N TRP A 193 -2.79 2.67 9.73
CA TRP A 193 -2.35 2.35 11.09
C TRP A 193 -0.85 2.09 11.08
N SER A 194 -0.14 2.57 12.10
CA SER A 194 1.27 2.20 12.29
C SER A 194 1.37 0.73 12.69
N VAL A 195 2.50 0.10 12.38
CA VAL A 195 2.72 -1.32 12.66
C VAL A 195 2.52 -1.64 14.14
N LYS A 196 3.13 -0.85 15.04
CA LYS A 196 2.93 -0.98 16.49
C LYS A 196 1.47 -0.91 16.92
N LYS A 197 0.65 -0.11 16.23
CA LYS A 197 -0.79 0.00 16.53
C LYS A 197 -1.54 -1.24 16.09
N ARG A 198 -1.20 -1.81 14.93
CA ARG A 198 -1.78 -3.08 14.43
C ARG A 198 -1.44 -4.22 15.38
N GLU A 199 -0.16 -4.38 15.69
CA GLU A 199 0.36 -5.41 16.61
C GLU A 199 -0.29 -5.32 17.98
N LYS A 200 -0.38 -4.11 18.55
CA LYS A 200 -1.05 -3.89 19.84
C LYS A 200 -2.52 -4.30 19.80
N TYR A 201 -3.26 -3.91 18.77
CA TYR A 201 -4.68 -4.23 18.66
C TYR A 201 -4.95 -5.74 18.61
N VAL A 202 -4.20 -6.48 17.78
CA VAL A 202 -4.37 -7.95 17.68
C VAL A 202 -3.89 -8.69 18.93
N ARG A 203 -2.98 -8.11 19.72
CA ARG A 203 -2.53 -8.63 21.03
C ARG A 203 -3.50 -8.33 22.17
N ASP A 204 -4.12 -7.15 22.18
CA ASP A 204 -5.07 -6.78 23.24
C ASP A 204 -6.38 -7.58 23.11
N GLY A 205 -6.80 -7.88 21.88
CA GLY A 205 -7.89 -8.81 21.59
C GLY A 205 -9.29 -8.34 22.03
N SER A 206 -9.49 -7.03 22.26
CA SER A 206 -10.71 -6.48 22.86
C SER A 206 -11.98 -6.67 22.03
N ASP A 207 -11.86 -6.79 20.71
CA ASP A 207 -12.99 -6.89 19.77
C ASP A 207 -12.72 -7.99 18.73
N LEU A 208 -12.40 -9.18 19.20
CA LEU A 208 -12.22 -10.37 18.38
C LEU A 208 -13.39 -11.33 18.58
N VAL A 209 -13.90 -11.89 17.49
CA VAL A 209 -14.91 -12.96 17.54
C VAL A 209 -14.30 -14.27 17.11
N GLU A 210 -14.74 -15.36 17.72
CA GLU A 210 -14.25 -16.69 17.38
C GLU A 210 -14.72 -17.10 15.97
N TYR A 211 -13.80 -17.65 15.17
CA TYR A 211 -14.08 -18.19 13.86
C TYR A 211 -13.69 -19.67 13.85
N LYS A 212 -14.68 -20.56 13.72
CA LYS A 212 -14.50 -22.02 13.76
C LYS A 212 -14.67 -22.63 12.39
N ALA A 213 -14.01 -23.78 12.20
CA ALA A 213 -14.22 -24.63 11.04
C ALA A 213 -15.70 -25.05 10.87
N PRO A 214 -16.16 -25.30 9.62
CA PRO A 214 -15.39 -25.25 8.38
C PRO A 214 -15.15 -23.80 7.90
N PHE A 215 -13.93 -23.51 7.43
CA PHE A 215 -13.55 -22.17 6.98
C PHE A 215 -13.90 -21.94 5.50
N ASN A 216 -14.64 -20.86 5.22
CA ASN A 216 -14.93 -20.38 3.89
C ASN A 216 -14.84 -18.84 3.82
N TRP A 217 -13.62 -18.30 3.85
CA TRP A 217 -13.33 -16.88 4.03
C TRP A 217 -14.09 -15.88 3.12
N PRO A 218 -14.39 -16.14 1.83
CA PRO A 218 -15.19 -15.18 1.08
C PRO A 218 -16.69 -15.21 1.45
N HIS A 219 -17.20 -16.32 1.98
CA HIS A 219 -18.64 -16.47 2.29
C HIS A 219 -18.97 -16.22 3.75
N ASP A 220 -18.05 -16.52 4.66
CA ASP A 220 -18.27 -16.36 6.11
C ASP A 220 -18.14 -14.91 6.56
N ALA A 221 -17.53 -14.03 5.75
CA ALA A 221 -17.23 -12.65 6.09
C ALA A 221 -18.46 -11.86 6.57
N GLU A 222 -19.62 -12.02 5.91
CA GLU A 222 -20.85 -11.30 6.28
C GLU A 222 -21.40 -11.78 7.63
N ALA A 223 -21.43 -13.09 7.85
CA ALA A 223 -21.90 -13.67 9.10
C ALA A 223 -20.96 -13.34 10.28
N LEU A 224 -19.64 -13.39 10.04
CA LEU A 224 -18.62 -12.98 11.01
C LEU A 224 -18.70 -11.49 11.31
N TYR A 225 -18.97 -10.66 10.30
CA TYR A 225 -19.20 -9.23 10.48
C TYR A 225 -20.37 -8.95 11.42
N GLU A 226 -21.53 -9.57 11.20
CA GLU A 226 -22.68 -9.34 12.08
C GLU A 226 -22.41 -9.81 13.52
N LYS A 227 -21.69 -10.93 13.71
CA LYS A 227 -21.23 -11.35 15.05
C LYS A 227 -20.30 -10.31 15.69
N TRP A 228 -19.31 -9.86 14.94
CA TRP A 228 -18.34 -8.87 15.39
C TRP A 228 -19.01 -7.56 15.78
N LYS A 229 -19.89 -7.03 14.92
CA LYS A 229 -20.65 -5.80 15.14
C LYS A 229 -21.50 -5.84 16.40
N ASN A 230 -22.11 -7.00 16.70
CA ASN A 230 -22.94 -7.18 17.89
C ASN A 230 -22.12 -7.29 19.18
N GLN A 231 -20.86 -7.74 19.10
CA GLN A 231 -19.96 -7.87 20.26
C GLN A 231 -19.07 -6.64 20.46
N SER A 232 -18.70 -5.95 19.38
CA SER A 232 -17.73 -4.86 19.41
C SER A 232 -18.31 -3.63 20.08
N SER A 233 -17.55 -3.07 21.01
CA SER A 233 -17.85 -1.76 21.60
C SER A 233 -17.35 -0.60 20.73
N LEU A 234 -16.52 -0.92 19.73
CA LEU A 234 -15.89 0.03 18.84
C LEU A 234 -16.86 0.55 17.77
N LYS A 235 -16.91 1.88 17.64
CA LYS A 235 -17.47 2.50 16.44
C LYS A 235 -16.52 2.23 15.28
N ARG A 236 -16.99 1.45 14.30
CA ARG A 236 -16.32 1.25 13.01
C ARG A 236 -15.81 2.59 12.47
N MET A 237 -14.54 2.66 12.10
CA MET A 237 -14.08 3.74 11.24
C MET A 237 -14.76 3.51 9.88
N LYS A 238 -15.88 4.22 9.63
CA LYS A 238 -16.65 4.03 8.39
C LYS A 238 -15.72 4.26 7.20
N ILE A 239 -15.94 3.53 6.11
CA ILE A 239 -15.22 3.75 4.85
C ILE A 239 -15.27 5.25 4.47
N ASP A 240 -16.40 5.92 4.72
CA ASP A 240 -16.57 7.37 4.60
C ASP A 240 -15.55 8.21 5.39
N GLU A 241 -15.12 7.77 6.59
CA GLU A 241 -14.09 8.44 7.39
C GLU A 241 -12.67 8.16 6.84
N ILE A 242 -12.44 6.97 6.30
CA ILE A 242 -11.21 6.62 5.57
C ILE A 242 -11.10 7.49 4.32
N GLU A 243 -12.21 7.62 3.59
CA GLU A 243 -12.36 8.50 2.42
C GLU A 243 -12.14 9.96 2.82
N LEU A 244 -12.77 10.44 3.88
CA LEU A 244 -12.63 11.82 4.35
C LEU A 244 -11.18 12.12 4.76
N LYS A 245 -10.52 11.24 5.51
CA LYS A 245 -9.10 11.40 5.89
C LYS A 245 -8.19 11.38 4.67
N THR A 246 -8.39 10.42 3.77
CA THR A 246 -7.62 10.30 2.52
C THR A 246 -7.82 11.54 1.64
N HIS A 247 -9.06 12.02 1.52
CA HIS A 247 -9.41 13.21 0.75
C HIS A 247 -8.82 14.47 1.38
N GLN A 248 -8.91 14.64 2.71
CA GLN A 248 -8.31 15.76 3.43
C GLN A 248 -6.79 15.81 3.29
N GLU A 249 -6.10 14.67 3.39
CA GLU A 249 -4.65 14.60 3.19
C GLU A 249 -4.26 14.91 1.73
N ASN A 250 -5.01 14.36 0.76
CA ASN A 250 -4.79 14.65 -0.65
C ASN A 250 -5.07 16.12 -0.98
N GLN A 251 -6.09 16.74 -0.38
CA GLN A 251 -6.35 18.17 -0.49
C GLN A 251 -5.23 19.02 0.13
N LYS A 252 -4.71 18.65 1.30
CA LYS A 252 -3.55 19.33 1.91
C LYS A 252 -2.32 19.26 1.01
N LYS A 253 -2.01 18.07 0.47
CA LYS A 253 -0.91 17.88 -0.50
C LYS A 253 -1.14 18.70 -1.78
N LYS A 254 -2.36 18.75 -2.30
CA LYS A 254 -2.73 19.55 -3.48
C LYS A 254 -2.54 21.04 -3.22
N LYS A 255 -3.05 21.58 -2.10
CA LYS A 255 -2.87 22.97 -1.69
C LYS A 255 -1.39 23.34 -1.55
N TRP A 256 -0.60 22.46 -0.94
CA TRP A 256 0.84 22.67 -0.79
C TRP A 256 1.57 22.71 -2.14
N ARG A 257 1.24 21.78 -3.05
CA ARG A 257 1.77 21.77 -4.42
C ARG A 257 1.38 23.02 -5.20
N SER A 258 0.11 23.46 -5.10
CA SER A 258 -0.36 24.69 -5.74
C SER A 258 0.33 25.94 -5.18
N PHE A 259 0.57 26.01 -3.87
CA PHE A 259 1.30 27.10 -3.24
C PHE A 259 2.73 27.22 -3.80
N TRP A 260 3.45 26.12 -3.89
CA TRP A 260 4.79 26.10 -4.49
C TRP A 260 4.78 26.44 -5.99
N ALA A 261 3.75 25.99 -6.73
CA ALA A 261 3.59 26.35 -8.13
C ALA A 261 3.37 27.87 -8.32
N VAL A 262 2.60 28.51 -7.44
CA VAL A 262 2.40 29.97 -7.45
C VAL A 262 3.69 30.72 -7.11
N ILE A 263 4.45 30.26 -6.10
CA ILE A 263 5.76 30.84 -5.77
C ILE A 263 6.71 30.76 -6.97
N LEU A 264 6.80 29.58 -7.62
CA LEU A 264 7.60 29.39 -8.83
C LEU A 264 7.17 30.33 -9.96
N TRP A 265 5.86 30.54 -10.14
CA TRP A 265 5.33 31.43 -11.16
C TRP A 265 5.62 32.92 -10.88
N ILE A 266 5.55 33.35 -9.62
CA ILE A 266 5.92 34.71 -9.22
C ILE A 266 7.42 34.95 -9.44
N LEU A 267 8.26 33.98 -9.04
CA LEU A 267 9.70 34.05 -9.30
C LEU A 267 10.01 34.12 -10.81
N MET A 268 9.22 33.43 -11.66
CA MET A 268 9.34 33.55 -13.12
C MET A 268 9.07 34.98 -13.62
N ILE A 269 8.00 35.63 -13.15
CA ILE A 269 7.67 37.00 -13.59
C ILE A 269 8.79 37.97 -13.19
N ILE A 270 9.29 37.85 -11.96
CA ILE A 270 10.38 38.70 -11.45
C ILE A 270 11.64 38.49 -12.29
N ALA A 271 12.02 37.24 -12.58
CA ALA A 271 13.18 36.92 -13.41
C ALA A 271 13.04 37.46 -14.84
N LEU A 272 11.85 37.32 -15.44
CA LEU A 272 11.57 37.81 -16.79
C LEU A 272 11.61 39.34 -16.88
N LEU A 273 11.05 40.03 -15.87
CA LEU A 273 11.10 41.49 -15.77
C LEU A 273 12.52 42.01 -15.49
N SER A 274 13.36 41.23 -14.81
CA SER A 274 14.77 41.62 -14.56
C SER A 274 15.70 41.43 -15.76
N ALA A 275 15.25 40.70 -16.78
CA ALA A 275 16.00 40.42 -18.00
C ALA A 275 15.59 41.32 -19.19
N LEU A 276 14.54 42.13 -19.03
CA LEU A 276 14.08 43.17 -19.94
C LEU A 276 14.68 44.52 -19.56
#